data_AF-A0A8J2H9C8-F1
#
_entry.id   AF-A0A8J2H9C8-F1
#
_cell.length_a   1.000
_cell.length_b   1.000
_cell.length_c   1.000
_cell.angle_alpha   90.00
_cell.angle_beta   90.00
_cell.angle_gamma   90.00
#
_symmetry.space_group_name_H-M   'P 1'
#
loop_
_entity.id
_entity.type
_entity.pdbx_description
1 polymer ?
#
loop_
_entity_poly.entity_id
_entity_poly.type
_entity_poly.pdbx_seq_one_letter_code
_entity_poly.pdbx_strand_id
1 'polypeptide(L)'
;MGKYKTKVGIIGGSGLGDIANKVLKNSNQIDLKDLKNDFGFPSGNIHTGVINGVEVALLSRHGQGHKINPTNVNYRANIEALKLIGCTHILASNACGSLCEEIGRGQLVIPDSYIDRTVARKNSLFDGTSPRYQGVCHMPMEPSFHPDVADVFEQAAKELGINVRRGGTIVIIEGPRFSSKAESNAFRLWGGHLVGMTTCPEVR
;
A
#
# COMPACT_ATOMS: atom_id res chain seq x y z
N MET A 1 -21.23 -1.52 -21.90
CA MET A 1 -20.04 -1.34 -21.06
C MET A 1 -19.21 -2.61 -21.13
N GLY A 2 -18.00 -2.56 -21.69
CA GLY A 2 -17.12 -3.73 -21.72
C GLY A 2 -16.79 -4.15 -20.29
N LYS A 3 -16.98 -5.43 -19.95
CA LYS A 3 -16.57 -5.98 -18.66
C LYS A 3 -15.05 -5.90 -18.56
N TYR A 4 -14.52 -4.85 -17.93
CA TYR A 4 -13.12 -4.85 -17.52
C TYR A 4 -12.94 -6.03 -16.57
N LYS A 5 -11.98 -6.91 -16.88
CA LYS A 5 -11.68 -8.06 -16.03
C LYS A 5 -10.96 -7.54 -14.78
N THR A 6 -11.57 -7.72 -13.61
CA THR A 6 -10.96 -7.30 -12.35
C THR A 6 -9.72 -8.12 -12.05
N LYS A 7 -8.63 -7.41 -11.75
CA LYS A 7 -7.39 -7.97 -11.23
C LYS A 7 -6.92 -7.13 -10.05
N VAL A 8 -6.59 -7.79 -8.93
CA VAL A 8 -6.29 -7.13 -7.65
C VAL A 8 -4.81 -7.29 -7.33
N GLY A 9 -4.08 -6.18 -7.28
CA GLY A 9 -2.76 -6.12 -6.66
C GLY A 9 -2.89 -6.11 -5.14
N ILE A 10 -2.03 -6.83 -4.43
CA ILE A 10 -1.94 -6.79 -2.97
C ILE A 10 -0.50 -6.50 -2.60
N ILE A 11 -0.29 -5.37 -1.91
CA ILE A 11 1.02 -4.98 -1.39
C ILE A 11 1.08 -5.29 0.10
N GLY A 12 1.99 -6.20 0.45
CA GLY A 12 2.17 -6.70 1.80
C GLY A 12 3.37 -6.17 2.55
N GLY A 13 3.27 -6.13 3.89
CA GLY A 13 4.43 -6.02 4.79
C GLY A 13 5.17 -7.35 4.97
N SER A 14 5.90 -7.51 6.08
CA SER A 14 6.56 -8.77 6.46
C SER A 14 5.59 -9.95 6.41
N GLY A 15 6.04 -11.10 5.88
CA GLY A 15 5.31 -12.37 5.93
C GLY A 15 4.29 -12.62 4.81
N LEU A 16 4.00 -11.64 3.95
CA LEU A 16 3.00 -11.82 2.87
C LEU A 16 3.46 -12.78 1.75
N GLY A 17 4.78 -12.92 1.56
CA GLY A 17 5.35 -13.85 0.57
C GLY A 17 5.06 -15.31 0.89
N ASP A 18 5.09 -15.70 2.17
CA ASP A 18 4.81 -17.08 2.59
C ASP A 18 3.31 -17.44 2.45
N ILE A 19 2.45 -16.42 2.46
CA ILE A 19 1.01 -16.54 2.27
C ILE A 19 0.67 -16.78 0.79
N ALA A 20 1.46 -16.22 -0.13
CA ALA A 20 1.23 -16.34 -1.58
C ALA A 20 1.07 -17.80 -2.03
N ASN A 21 1.99 -18.67 -1.62
CA ASN A 21 1.98 -20.08 -1.99
C ASN A 21 0.84 -20.88 -1.35
N LYS A 22 0.24 -20.37 -0.27
CA LYS A 22 -0.87 -21.05 0.44
C LYS A 22 -2.23 -20.61 -0.06
N VAL A 23 -2.36 -19.37 -0.53
CA VAL A 23 -3.65 -18.75 -0.83
C VAL A 23 -3.95 -18.71 -2.33
N LEU A 24 -2.92 -18.60 -3.17
CA LEU A 24 -3.12 -18.52 -4.62
C LEU A 24 -3.35 -19.89 -5.25
N LYS A 25 -4.47 -20.04 -5.98
CA LYS A 25 -4.65 -21.14 -6.93
C LYS A 25 -4.03 -20.78 -8.27
N ASN A 26 -3.55 -21.77 -9.02
CA ASN A 26 -2.85 -21.58 -10.31
C ASN A 26 -1.71 -20.55 -10.20
N SER A 27 -0.91 -20.65 -9.14
CA SER A 27 0.12 -19.67 -8.83
C SER A 27 1.24 -19.70 -9.87
N ASN A 28 1.64 -18.52 -10.32
CA ASN A 28 2.84 -18.28 -11.12
C ASN A 28 3.65 -17.14 -10.51
N GLN A 29 4.88 -16.93 -10.97
CA GLN A 29 5.75 -15.85 -10.53
C GLN A 29 6.26 -15.09 -11.76
N ILE A 30 6.23 -13.76 -11.69
CA ILE A 30 6.92 -12.90 -12.63
C ILE A 30 8.23 -12.47 -11.96
N ASP A 31 9.35 -12.80 -12.59
CA ASP A 31 10.67 -12.52 -12.03
C ASP A 31 10.98 -11.01 -12.06
N LEU A 32 11.71 -10.55 -11.04
CA LEU A 32 12.11 -9.15 -10.87
C LEU A 32 12.77 -8.56 -12.13
N LYS A 33 13.56 -9.37 -12.84
CA LYS A 33 14.24 -8.97 -14.08
C LYS A 33 13.27 -8.53 -15.18
N ASP A 34 12.08 -9.17 -15.23
CA ASP A 34 11.04 -8.95 -16.24
C ASP A 34 10.08 -7.82 -15.81
N LEU A 35 10.24 -7.30 -14.59
CA LEU A 35 9.42 -6.23 -14.01
C LEU A 35 10.09 -4.86 -14.00
N LYS A 36 11.30 -4.74 -14.55
CA LYS A 36 11.98 -3.45 -14.68
C LYS A 36 11.13 -2.50 -15.52
N ASN A 37 10.85 -1.32 -14.98
CA ASN A 37 10.13 -0.26 -15.68
C ASN A 37 10.94 1.05 -15.66
N ASP A 38 10.35 2.14 -16.15
CA ASP A 38 11.00 3.45 -16.25
C ASP A 38 11.50 3.98 -14.90
N PHE A 39 10.96 3.50 -13.79
CA PHE A 39 11.33 3.89 -12.43
C PHE A 39 12.32 2.93 -11.77
N GLY A 40 12.79 1.91 -12.50
CA GLY A 40 13.70 0.88 -12.02
C GLY A 40 12.99 -0.42 -11.67
N PHE A 41 13.54 -1.14 -10.70
CA PHE A 41 13.00 -2.42 -10.25
C PHE A 41 11.97 -2.21 -9.13
N PRO A 42 10.85 -2.97 -9.10
CA PRO A 42 10.02 -3.06 -7.91
C PRO A 42 10.77 -3.74 -6.76
N SER A 43 10.15 -3.80 -5.59
CA SER A 43 10.74 -4.38 -4.38
C SER A 43 11.08 -5.87 -4.49
N GLY A 44 10.48 -6.59 -5.42
CA GLY A 44 10.71 -8.03 -5.62
C GLY A 44 9.87 -8.63 -6.75
N ASN A 45 9.91 -9.96 -6.84
CA ASN A 45 9.06 -10.73 -7.75
C ASN A 45 7.58 -10.48 -7.43
N ILE A 46 6.72 -10.63 -8.43
CA ILE A 46 5.27 -10.58 -8.26
C ILE A 46 4.72 -12.00 -8.39
N HIS A 47 4.05 -12.47 -7.34
CA HIS A 47 3.35 -13.75 -7.36
C HIS A 47 1.94 -13.53 -7.89
N THR A 48 1.57 -14.23 -8.94
CA THR A 48 0.24 -14.12 -9.57
C THR A 48 -0.54 -15.40 -9.37
N GLY A 49 -1.87 -15.31 -9.34
CA GLY A 49 -2.74 -16.47 -9.24
C GLY A 49 -4.19 -16.07 -9.14
N VAL A 50 -5.01 -16.95 -8.60
CA VAL A 50 -6.46 -16.77 -8.50
C VAL A 50 -6.93 -17.00 -7.07
N ILE A 51 -7.75 -16.09 -6.56
CA ILE A 51 -8.50 -16.24 -5.30
C ILE A 51 -9.99 -16.13 -5.65
N ASN A 52 -10.77 -17.18 -5.36
CA ASN A 52 -12.23 -17.20 -5.60
C ASN A 52 -12.65 -16.72 -7.00
N GLY A 53 -11.88 -17.06 -8.04
CA GLY A 53 -12.16 -16.69 -9.43
C GLY A 53 -11.65 -15.31 -9.86
N VAL A 54 -11.05 -14.53 -8.94
CA VAL A 54 -10.45 -13.22 -9.23
C VAL A 54 -8.94 -13.35 -9.39
N GLU A 55 -8.39 -12.72 -10.42
CA GLU A 55 -6.93 -12.67 -10.61
C GLU A 55 -6.29 -11.77 -9.55
N VAL A 56 -5.21 -12.25 -8.94
CA VAL A 56 -4.50 -11.57 -7.86
C VAL A 56 -3.01 -11.51 -8.17
N ALA A 57 -2.38 -10.39 -7.82
CA ALA A 57 -0.94 -10.19 -7.90
C ALA A 57 -0.40 -9.71 -6.54
N LEU A 58 0.49 -10.47 -5.92
CA LEU A 58 1.06 -10.20 -4.61
C LEU A 58 2.47 -9.64 -4.76
N LEU A 59 2.76 -8.54 -4.07
CA LEU A 59 4.08 -7.91 -4.01
C LEU A 59 4.47 -7.62 -2.56
N SER A 60 5.67 -8.05 -2.16
CA SER A 60 6.24 -7.70 -0.85
C SER A 60 6.83 -6.28 -0.92
N ARG A 61 6.30 -5.35 -0.13
CA ARG A 61 6.76 -3.95 -0.09
C ARG A 61 8.24 -3.82 0.24
N HIS A 62 8.72 -4.66 1.16
CA HIS A 62 10.09 -4.62 1.67
C HIS A 62 11.01 -5.65 1.01
N GLY A 63 10.55 -6.25 -0.10
CA GLY A 63 11.26 -7.33 -0.78
C GLY A 63 11.32 -8.63 0.02
N GLN A 64 12.06 -9.60 -0.50
CA GLN A 64 12.26 -10.89 0.17
C GLN A 64 13.14 -10.73 1.41
N GLY A 65 12.71 -11.33 2.52
CA GLY A 65 13.42 -11.24 3.81
C GLY A 65 13.37 -9.87 4.47
N HIS A 66 12.47 -8.97 4.04
CA HIS A 66 12.25 -7.66 4.65
C HIS A 66 13.52 -6.78 4.71
N LYS A 67 14.25 -6.70 3.59
CA LYS A 67 15.57 -6.04 3.54
C LYS A 67 15.52 -4.57 3.13
N ILE A 68 14.41 -4.12 2.54
CA ILE A 68 14.26 -2.75 2.05
C ILE A 68 13.55 -1.93 3.13
N ASN A 69 14.22 -0.92 3.69
CA ASN A 69 13.58 -0.02 4.65
C ASN A 69 12.51 0.87 3.97
N PRO A 70 11.56 1.46 4.72
CA PRO A 70 10.45 2.24 4.15
C PRO A 70 10.86 3.41 3.24
N THR A 71 11.96 4.10 3.54
CA THR A 71 12.48 5.21 2.72
C THR A 71 12.96 4.74 1.35
N ASN A 72 13.60 3.56 1.32
CA ASN A 72 14.23 3.01 0.11
C ASN A 72 13.30 2.13 -0.73
N VAL A 73 12.04 1.97 -0.32
CA VAL A 73 11.03 1.29 -1.15
C VAL A 73 10.84 2.08 -2.44
N ASN A 74 10.93 1.41 -3.58
CA ASN A 74 10.68 2.01 -4.88
C ASN A 74 9.17 2.01 -5.19
N TYR A 75 8.42 2.88 -4.51
CA TYR A 75 6.96 2.97 -4.63
C TYR A 75 6.50 3.13 -6.08
N ARG A 76 7.17 4.00 -6.85
CA ARG A 76 6.85 4.22 -8.26
C ARG A 76 6.97 2.94 -9.08
N ALA A 77 8.07 2.20 -8.92
CA ALA A 77 8.26 0.94 -9.64
C ALA A 77 7.26 -0.14 -9.19
N ASN A 78 6.89 -0.18 -7.91
CA ASN A 78 5.88 -1.11 -7.39
C ASN A 78 4.51 -0.86 -8.03
N ILE A 79 4.04 0.39 -7.99
CA ILE A 79 2.74 0.79 -8.55
C ILE A 79 2.74 0.61 -10.07
N GLU A 80 3.79 1.03 -10.76
CA GLU A 80 3.91 0.89 -12.22
C GLU A 80 3.93 -0.58 -12.65
N ALA A 81 4.65 -1.45 -11.93
CA ALA A 81 4.67 -2.87 -12.23
C ALA A 81 3.28 -3.52 -12.09
N LEU A 82 2.54 -3.22 -11.01
CA LEU A 82 1.18 -3.72 -10.81
C LEU A 82 0.22 -3.21 -11.89
N LYS A 83 0.34 -1.94 -12.28
CA LYS A 83 -0.41 -1.34 -13.39
C LYS A 83 -0.12 -2.04 -14.73
N LEU A 84 1.16 -2.25 -15.04
CA LEU A 84 1.61 -2.87 -16.29
C LEU A 84 1.12 -4.32 -16.46
N ILE A 85 1.02 -5.08 -15.37
CA ILE A 85 0.49 -6.46 -15.40
C ILE A 85 -1.06 -6.51 -15.36
N GLY A 86 -1.72 -5.36 -15.46
CA GLY A 86 -3.16 -5.22 -15.60
C GLY A 86 -3.94 -5.16 -14.29
N CYS A 87 -3.31 -4.87 -13.14
CA CYS A 87 -4.05 -4.66 -11.90
C CYS A 87 -4.95 -3.43 -12.01
N THR A 88 -6.20 -3.60 -11.61
CA THR A 88 -7.25 -2.58 -11.59
C THR A 88 -7.43 -1.95 -10.22
N HIS A 89 -7.05 -2.68 -9.16
CA HIS A 89 -7.15 -2.27 -7.77
C HIS A 89 -5.87 -2.66 -7.05
N ILE A 90 -5.51 -1.91 -6.02
CA ILE A 90 -4.41 -2.24 -5.11
C ILE A 90 -4.94 -2.24 -3.68
N LEU A 91 -4.75 -3.35 -2.99
CA LEU A 91 -5.02 -3.49 -1.56
C LEU A 91 -3.68 -3.49 -0.83
N ALA A 92 -3.53 -2.67 0.21
CA ALA A 92 -2.27 -2.53 0.92
C ALA A 92 -2.44 -2.82 2.42
N SER A 93 -1.52 -3.60 2.99
CA SER A 93 -1.47 -3.83 4.45
C SER A 93 -0.30 -3.07 5.06
N ASN A 94 -0.56 -2.31 6.12
CA ASN A 94 0.45 -1.49 6.80
C ASN A 94 0.43 -1.76 8.31
N ALA A 95 1.57 -2.18 8.86
CA ALA A 95 1.74 -2.19 10.31
C ALA A 95 1.91 -0.75 10.80
N CYS A 96 1.17 -0.38 11.85
CA CYS A 96 1.16 0.98 12.39
C CYS A 96 1.06 0.97 13.93
N GLY A 97 1.46 2.08 14.54
CA GLY A 97 1.17 2.38 15.94
C GLY A 97 -0.13 3.16 16.07
N SER A 98 -0.88 2.90 17.14
CA SER A 98 -2.01 3.74 17.53
C SER A 98 -1.50 5.03 18.17
N LEU A 99 -2.14 6.15 17.84
CA LEU A 99 -1.93 7.44 18.48
C LEU A 99 -3.10 7.81 19.41
N CYS A 100 -4.13 6.97 19.56
CA CYS A 100 -5.31 7.26 20.37
C CYS A 100 -5.79 6.05 21.19
N GLU A 101 -6.62 6.26 22.21
CA GLU A 101 -7.01 5.20 23.15
C GLU A 101 -8.11 4.29 22.58
N GLU A 102 -8.94 4.83 21.70
CA GLU A 102 -10.03 4.14 21.03
C GLU A 102 -9.58 3.15 19.94
N ILE A 103 -8.29 3.15 19.58
CA ILE A 103 -7.69 2.17 18.66
C ILE A 103 -6.73 1.28 19.45
N GLY A 104 -7.20 0.07 19.78
CA GLY A 104 -6.44 -0.93 20.55
C GLY A 104 -5.42 -1.70 19.72
N ARG A 105 -4.48 -2.37 20.40
CA ARG A 105 -3.50 -3.26 19.74
C ARG A 105 -4.22 -4.41 19.04
N GLY A 106 -3.86 -4.65 17.77
CA GLY A 106 -4.43 -5.71 16.95
C GLY A 106 -5.76 -5.36 16.28
N GLN A 107 -6.33 -4.19 16.58
CA GLN A 107 -7.51 -3.69 15.89
C GLN A 107 -7.14 -3.28 14.46
N LEU A 108 -7.93 -3.74 13.48
CA LEU A 108 -7.78 -3.31 12.10
C LEU A 108 -8.48 -1.96 11.89
N VAL A 109 -7.89 -1.13 11.05
CA VAL A 109 -8.43 0.18 10.67
C VAL A 109 -8.40 0.31 9.16
N ILE A 110 -9.49 0.81 8.59
CA ILE A 110 -9.59 1.21 7.19
C ILE A 110 -9.41 2.74 7.17
N PRO A 111 -8.18 3.25 6.99
CA PRO A 111 -7.94 4.69 6.98
C PRO A 111 -8.60 5.35 5.77
N ASP A 112 -9.07 6.57 5.96
CA ASP A 112 -9.74 7.40 4.95
C ASP A 112 -8.94 8.66 4.60
N SER A 113 -7.92 8.99 5.40
CA SER A 113 -7.06 10.16 5.17
C SER A 113 -5.64 9.92 5.69
N TYR A 114 -4.73 10.83 5.35
CA TYR A 114 -3.34 10.75 5.79
C TYR A 114 -2.71 12.13 6.03
N ILE A 115 -1.65 12.16 6.85
CA ILE A 115 -0.73 13.29 7.00
C ILE A 115 0.66 12.82 6.57
N ASP A 116 1.22 13.46 5.54
CA ASP A 116 2.55 13.11 5.05
C ASP A 116 3.66 13.89 5.75
N ARG A 117 4.56 13.14 6.40
CA ARG A 117 5.81 13.64 7.00
C ARG A 117 7.03 12.94 6.41
N THR A 118 6.89 12.33 5.23
CA THR A 118 8.01 11.85 4.42
C THR A 118 8.70 13.03 3.75
N VAL A 119 10.00 12.89 3.49
CA VAL A 119 10.87 13.97 3.01
C VAL A 119 11.83 13.52 1.92
N ALA A 120 12.18 12.23 1.86
CA ALA A 120 13.27 11.73 1.00
C ALA A 120 12.79 10.98 -0.26
N ARG A 121 11.49 10.72 -0.37
CA ARG A 121 10.94 9.73 -1.30
C ARG A 121 10.53 10.37 -2.63
N LYS A 122 10.80 9.68 -3.74
CA LYS A 122 10.20 10.01 -5.04
C LYS A 122 8.70 9.72 -4.98
N ASN A 123 7.87 10.74 -5.23
CA ASN A 123 6.46 10.73 -4.87
C ASN A 123 5.50 11.05 -6.05
N SER A 124 5.99 11.06 -7.29
CA SER A 124 5.17 11.23 -8.49
C SER A 124 5.75 10.43 -9.65
N LEU A 125 4.87 9.90 -10.51
CA LEU A 125 5.26 9.34 -11.81
C LEU A 125 5.64 10.43 -12.82
N PHE A 126 5.13 11.65 -12.63
CA PHE A 126 5.38 12.84 -13.44
C PHE A 126 6.54 13.67 -12.87
N ASP A 127 7.66 13.03 -12.57
CA ASP A 127 8.86 13.68 -12.01
C ASP A 127 9.96 13.93 -13.06
N GLY A 128 9.63 13.74 -14.35
CA GLY A 128 10.54 13.95 -15.46
C GLY A 128 11.52 12.80 -15.73
N THR A 129 11.43 11.67 -15.01
CA THR A 129 12.33 10.53 -15.25
C THR A 129 11.79 9.47 -16.20
N SER A 130 10.52 9.56 -16.62
CA SER A 130 9.89 8.59 -17.53
C SER A 130 9.39 9.28 -18.82
N PRO A 131 9.66 8.72 -20.01
CA PRO A 131 9.09 9.22 -21.26
C PRO A 131 7.57 8.98 -21.38
N ARG A 132 7.01 8.07 -20.57
CA ARG A 132 5.58 7.74 -20.51
C ARG A 132 4.76 8.80 -19.78
N TYR A 133 5.37 9.47 -18.80
CA TYR A 133 4.71 10.41 -17.89
C TYR A 133 5.32 11.81 -18.06
N GLN A 134 4.83 12.53 -19.06
CA GLN A 134 5.32 13.87 -19.40
C GLN A 134 4.46 14.97 -18.79
N GLY A 135 5.07 16.13 -18.54
CA GLY A 135 4.39 17.32 -18.02
C GLY A 135 4.28 17.35 -16.50
N VAL A 136 3.36 18.17 -16.01
CA VAL A 136 3.10 18.37 -14.57
C VAL A 136 1.72 17.82 -14.25
N CYS A 137 1.64 16.99 -13.20
CA CYS A 137 0.40 16.41 -12.73
C CYS A 137 0.08 16.89 -11.31
N HIS A 138 -1.03 17.59 -11.15
CA HIS A 138 -1.57 18.03 -9.86
C HIS A 138 -2.83 17.23 -9.54
N MET A 139 -2.66 16.09 -8.87
CA MET A 139 -3.79 15.23 -8.49
C MET A 139 -4.50 15.78 -7.25
N PRO A 140 -5.84 15.89 -7.26
CA PRO A 140 -6.59 16.06 -6.03
C PRO A 140 -6.42 14.79 -5.18
N MET A 141 -6.19 14.96 -3.88
CA MET A 141 -6.02 13.86 -2.93
C MET A 141 -7.25 13.64 -2.05
N GLU A 142 -8.41 14.19 -2.43
CA GLU A 142 -9.69 13.97 -1.76
C GLU A 142 -10.70 13.34 -2.75
N PRO A 143 -11.22 12.13 -2.45
CA PRO A 143 -10.80 11.25 -1.37
C PRO A 143 -9.40 10.66 -1.62
N SER A 144 -8.60 10.45 -0.56
CA SER A 144 -7.26 9.86 -0.68
C SER A 144 -7.29 8.36 -0.96
N PHE A 145 -8.36 7.68 -0.54
CA PHE A 145 -8.56 6.24 -0.74
C PHE A 145 -9.87 6.02 -1.50
N HIS A 146 -9.96 4.91 -2.23
CA HIS A 146 -11.17 4.61 -2.99
C HIS A 146 -12.34 4.26 -2.05
N PRO A 147 -13.43 5.04 -2.01
CA PRO A 147 -14.51 4.86 -1.03
C PRO A 147 -15.19 3.50 -1.14
N ASP A 148 -15.47 3.04 -2.37
CA ASP A 148 -16.13 1.75 -2.60
C ASP A 148 -15.26 0.56 -2.13
N VAL A 149 -13.93 0.69 -2.15
CA VAL A 149 -13.04 -0.37 -1.66
C VAL A 149 -13.08 -0.44 -0.12
N ALA A 150 -13.29 0.69 0.56
CA ALA A 150 -13.50 0.71 2.00
C ALA A 150 -14.79 -0.02 2.39
N ASP A 151 -15.88 0.14 1.62
CA ASP A 151 -17.13 -0.61 1.81
C ASP A 151 -16.92 -2.12 1.68
N VAL A 152 -16.13 -2.54 0.69
CA VAL A 152 -15.78 -3.96 0.49
C VAL A 152 -14.99 -4.51 1.69
N PHE A 153 -14.05 -3.75 2.24
CA PHE A 153 -13.31 -4.18 3.44
C PHE A 153 -14.22 -4.29 4.66
N GLU A 154 -15.12 -3.32 4.87
CA GLU A 154 -16.05 -3.34 6.00
C GLU A 154 -17.00 -4.54 5.90
N GLN A 155 -17.53 -4.81 4.71
CA GLN A 155 -18.41 -5.95 4.46
C GLN A 155 -17.67 -7.29 4.69
N ALA A 156 -16.45 -7.43 4.16
CA ALA A 156 -15.64 -8.63 4.37
C ALA A 156 -15.31 -8.84 5.87
N ALA A 157 -15.03 -7.76 6.61
CA ALA A 157 -14.78 -7.84 8.05
C ALA A 157 -16.03 -8.30 8.81
N LYS A 158 -17.22 -7.79 8.46
CA LYS A 158 -18.51 -8.24 9.03
C LYS A 158 -18.75 -9.72 8.80
N GLU A 159 -18.55 -10.21 7.58
CA GLU A 159 -18.72 -11.63 7.23
C GLU A 159 -17.76 -12.55 7.99
N LEU A 160 -16.55 -12.07 8.27
CA LEU A 160 -15.54 -12.81 9.03
C LEU A 160 -15.67 -12.65 10.56
N GLY A 161 -16.62 -11.84 11.04
CA GLY A 161 -16.75 -11.52 12.47
C GLY A 161 -15.55 -10.74 13.03
N ILE A 162 -14.81 -10.03 12.18
CA ILE A 162 -13.64 -9.24 12.55
C ILE A 162 -14.09 -7.81 12.87
N ASN A 163 -13.76 -7.34 14.07
CA ASN A 163 -14.00 -5.94 14.42
C ASN A 163 -12.97 -5.04 13.70
N VAL A 164 -13.46 -4.22 12.77
CA VAL A 164 -12.67 -3.23 12.03
C VAL A 164 -13.20 -1.83 12.32
N ARG A 165 -12.29 -0.88 12.52
CA ARG A 165 -12.65 0.54 12.56
C ARG A 165 -12.64 1.12 11.16
N ARG A 166 -13.71 1.80 10.78
CA ARG A 166 -13.75 2.64 9.58
C ARG A 166 -13.33 4.06 9.91
N GLY A 167 -12.48 4.63 9.06
CA GLY A 167 -11.98 5.99 9.20
C GLY A 167 -10.82 6.12 10.18
N GLY A 168 -9.96 7.09 9.92
CA GLY A 168 -8.78 7.39 10.71
C GLY A 168 -7.66 7.95 9.85
N THR A 169 -7.12 9.08 10.30
CA THR A 169 -5.96 9.71 9.68
C THR A 169 -4.68 9.01 10.09
N ILE A 170 -3.95 8.45 9.12
CA ILE A 170 -2.62 7.89 9.35
C ILE A 170 -1.53 8.94 9.10
N VAL A 171 -0.63 9.13 10.06
CA VAL A 171 0.57 9.96 9.91
C VAL A 171 1.71 9.10 9.38
N ILE A 172 2.32 9.50 8.27
CA ILE A 172 3.42 8.77 7.66
C ILE A 172 4.72 9.50 7.95
N ILE A 173 5.53 8.93 8.84
CA ILE A 173 6.89 9.43 9.11
C ILE A 173 7.90 8.79 8.16
N GLU A 174 9.04 9.45 7.96
CA GLU A 174 10.10 8.93 7.09
C GLU A 174 10.67 7.60 7.58
N GLY A 175 10.93 7.48 8.90
CA GLY A 175 11.68 6.36 9.47
C GLY A 175 13.20 6.50 9.27
N PRO A 176 14.00 5.44 9.52
CA PRO A 176 13.59 4.14 10.05
C PRO A 176 13.37 4.16 11.57
N ARG A 177 13.72 5.25 12.25
CA ARG A 177 13.44 5.39 13.69
C ARG A 177 11.95 5.54 13.94
N PHE A 178 11.51 5.09 15.11
CA PHE A 178 10.21 5.47 15.64
C PHE A 178 10.20 6.95 16.08
N SER A 179 8.99 7.46 16.29
CA SER A 179 8.77 8.80 16.82
C SER A 179 9.26 8.91 18.26
N SER A 180 9.84 10.05 18.60
CA SER A 180 9.97 10.48 19.98
C SER A 180 8.59 10.76 20.59
N LYS A 181 8.50 10.81 21.93
CA LYS A 181 7.27 11.15 22.63
C LYS A 181 6.68 12.50 22.19
N ALA A 182 7.54 13.51 21.99
CA ALA A 182 7.13 14.84 21.56
C ALA A 182 6.51 14.83 20.16
N GLU A 183 7.09 14.08 19.22
CA GLU A 183 6.53 13.90 17.88
C GLU A 183 5.18 13.19 17.93
N SER A 184 5.05 12.10 18.69
CA SER A 184 3.78 11.41 18.85
C SER A 184 2.69 12.32 19.44
N ASN A 185 3.03 13.16 20.43
CA ASN A 185 2.10 14.14 20.97
C ASN A 185 1.68 15.20 19.94
N ALA A 186 2.63 15.68 19.12
CA ALA A 186 2.31 16.61 18.05
C ALA A 186 1.38 15.99 17.00
N PHE A 187 1.63 14.73 16.61
CA PHE A 187 0.79 14.02 15.65
C PHE A 187 -0.63 13.81 16.16
N ARG A 188 -0.81 13.56 17.46
CA ARG A 188 -2.13 13.54 18.11
C ARG A 188 -2.83 14.89 18.00
N LEU A 189 -2.12 15.99 18.28
CA LEU A 189 -2.67 17.34 18.18
C LEU A 189 -3.07 17.72 16.75
N TRP A 190 -2.41 17.15 15.74
CA TRP A 190 -2.76 17.34 14.33
C TRP A 190 -3.95 16.47 13.86
N GLY A 191 -4.56 15.67 14.75
CA GLY A 191 -5.66 14.77 14.41
C GLY A 191 -5.22 13.40 13.87
N GLY A 192 -3.95 13.04 14.05
CA GLY A 192 -3.44 11.71 13.72
C GLY A 192 -4.03 10.63 14.64
N HIS A 193 -4.60 9.59 14.05
CA HIS A 193 -5.13 8.41 14.74
C HIS A 193 -4.13 7.26 14.75
N LEU A 194 -3.36 7.15 13.67
CA LEU A 194 -2.35 6.11 13.45
C LEU A 194 -1.02 6.75 13.07
N VAL A 195 0.08 6.04 13.30
CA VAL A 195 1.41 6.40 12.78
C VAL A 195 2.05 5.20 12.09
N GLY A 196 2.53 5.40 10.87
CA GLY A 196 3.18 4.39 10.06
C GLY A 196 4.29 4.98 9.20
N MET A 197 4.84 4.17 8.30
CA MET A 197 5.97 4.59 7.46
C MET A 197 5.76 4.32 5.97
N THR A 198 4.66 3.73 5.52
CA THR A 198 4.57 3.15 4.16
C THR A 198 3.40 3.60 3.31
N THR A 199 2.39 4.27 3.88
CA THR A 199 1.19 4.68 3.10
C THR A 199 1.51 5.75 2.06
N CYS A 200 2.42 6.67 2.37
CA CYS A 200 2.89 7.70 1.45
C CYS A 200 4.30 7.34 0.95
N PRO A 201 4.60 7.45 -0.34
CA PRO A 201 3.74 7.89 -1.43
C PRO A 201 2.92 6.75 -2.09
N GLU A 202 2.77 5.57 -1.49
CA GLU A 202 2.08 4.43 -2.13
C GLU A 202 0.61 4.70 -2.52
N VAL A 203 -0.08 5.57 -1.77
CA VAL A 203 -1.46 6.00 -2.02
C VAL A 203 -1.57 7.12 -3.08
N ARG A 204 -0.46 7.70 -3.53
CA ARG A 204 -0.43 8.87 -4.42
C ARG A 204 -0.36 8.51 -5.91
#